data_AF-F4KLF5-F1
#
_entry.id   AF-F4KLF5-F1
#
_cell.length_a   1.000
_cell.length_b   1.000
_cell.length_c   1.000
_cell.angle_alpha   90.00
_cell.angle_beta   90.00
_cell.angle_gamma   90.00
#
_symmetry.space_group_name_H-M   'P 1'
#
loop_
_entity.id
_entity.type
_entity.pdbx_description
1 polymer ?
#
loop_
_entity_poly.entity_id
_entity_poly.type
_entity_poly.pdbx_seq_one_letter_code
_entity_poly.pdbx_strand_id
1 'polypeptide(L)'
;MTRTIQSLHRYLLLVVALLPLISLPSCQRKSIVEDVQIESVLISELKMSDKSVPELEKTLFSIDQRKGLIYNARPLPKGTKIGTVKLQIVASPDAFPKIYIGGVEQPSMSGLDTVNMSNHAEGVRIVMQHRKNASLTKEYQLKINIYDRDPYTHTWTKSAHPAPASATSDGIVLSRLVDNGEAYYYFTRTTSESHLWRASHKEPELWQEVTIPKTLDSPIIDIVEQGGRDAILCLQESGQYAYYDHANGGDWGQSNALPGRASYLLGNLYHRGENKLLVAVKSADGVHFNSEGGIRVPADFPLEQNARLSFIVEHHPVGLVVGGSVADTTALVYSTSNGLDWLTPHDAGVVSKIWPSDLPGAMIYEPQDQTILLVKPAARPKQAEQPAMRAYVSLDYGAIWQQLTEESILPSSYYEKGQKHQQGLALYRGDDGRVYLFGGIKGGAPTLWIGQPIRFQ
;
A
#
# COMPACT_ATOMS: atom_id res chain seq x y z
N MET A 1 19.81 58.35 -64.61
CA MET A 1 19.17 57.16 -64.00
C MET A 1 19.71 55.82 -64.54
N THR A 2 20.62 55.82 -65.52
CA THR A 2 21.21 54.61 -66.14
C THR A 2 22.55 54.16 -65.55
N ARG A 3 23.28 55.03 -64.84
CA ARG A 3 24.56 54.67 -64.18
C ARG A 3 24.42 53.89 -62.87
N THR A 4 23.31 54.04 -62.15
CA THR A 4 23.04 53.35 -60.87
C THR A 4 22.65 51.88 -61.05
N ILE A 5 22.03 51.52 -62.18
CA ILE A 5 21.59 50.15 -62.48
C ILE A 5 22.78 49.24 -62.85
N GLN A 6 23.79 49.78 -63.56
CA GLN A 6 25.01 49.02 -63.92
C GLN A 6 25.91 48.74 -62.70
N SER A 7 25.93 49.64 -61.71
CA SER A 7 26.62 49.42 -60.44
C SER A 7 25.98 48.26 -59.68
N LEU A 8 24.65 48.26 -59.55
CA LEU A 8 23.91 47.20 -58.84
C LEU A 8 24.09 45.82 -59.50
N HIS A 9 24.12 45.75 -60.84
CA HIS A 9 24.38 44.51 -61.56
C HIS A 9 25.80 43.96 -61.34
N ARG A 10 26.82 44.83 -61.23
CA ARG A 10 28.20 44.39 -60.95
C ARG A 10 28.36 43.85 -59.54
N TYR A 11 27.70 44.45 -58.55
CA TYR A 11 27.68 43.91 -57.18
C TYR A 11 26.85 42.63 -57.08
N LEU A 12 25.71 42.54 -57.78
CA LEU A 12 24.89 41.31 -57.82
C LEU A 12 25.64 40.15 -58.50
N LEU A 13 26.37 40.43 -59.59
CA LEU A 13 27.23 39.43 -60.26
C LEU A 13 28.41 39.00 -59.38
N LEU A 14 29.00 39.90 -58.59
CA LEU A 14 30.06 39.55 -57.63
C LEU A 14 29.51 38.67 -56.50
N VAL A 15 28.32 38.97 -55.99
CA VAL A 15 27.66 38.17 -54.94
C VAL A 15 27.25 36.80 -55.48
N VAL A 16 26.68 36.72 -56.69
CA VAL A 16 26.28 35.44 -57.32
C VAL A 16 27.49 34.60 -57.75
N ALA A 17 28.62 35.22 -58.12
CA ALA A 17 29.87 34.51 -58.44
C ALA A 17 30.64 34.04 -57.19
N LEU A 18 30.35 34.57 -56.00
CA LEU A 18 30.91 34.14 -54.72
C LEU A 18 30.08 33.05 -54.01
N LEU A 19 28.82 32.85 -54.42
CA LEU A 19 27.95 31.80 -53.88
C LEU A 19 28.42 30.34 -54.09
N PRO A 20 29.18 29.96 -55.15
CA PRO A 20 29.68 28.58 -55.29
C PRO A 20 30.99 28.30 -54.54
N LEU A 21 31.59 29.30 -53.89
CA LEU A 21 32.79 29.14 -53.03
C LEU A 21 32.44 28.82 -51.57
N ILE A 22 31.17 28.93 -51.18
CA ILE A 22 30.68 28.54 -49.85
C ILE A 22 30.09 27.12 -49.86
N SER A 23 29.87 26.53 -51.03
CA SER A 23 29.65 25.09 -51.18
C SER A 23 30.99 24.33 -51.19
N LEU A 24 31.73 24.41 -50.08
CA LEU A 24 32.55 23.27 -49.71
C LEU A 24 31.60 22.06 -49.67
N PRO A 25 31.95 20.90 -50.25
CA PRO A 25 31.25 19.69 -49.87
C PRO A 25 31.46 19.62 -48.36
N SER A 26 30.40 19.89 -47.59
CA SER A 26 30.35 19.41 -46.22
C SER A 26 30.75 17.96 -46.37
N CYS A 27 31.94 17.62 -45.86
CA CYS A 27 32.27 16.23 -45.70
C CYS A 27 31.11 15.69 -44.87
N GLN A 28 30.17 15.02 -45.54
CA GLN A 28 29.57 13.82 -45.02
C GLN A 28 30.74 12.85 -44.83
N ARG A 29 31.61 13.14 -43.85
CA ARG A 29 31.93 12.11 -42.89
C ARG A 29 30.55 11.70 -42.41
N LYS A 30 30.02 10.65 -43.03
CA LYS A 30 29.35 9.63 -42.25
C LYS A 30 30.25 9.52 -41.04
N SER A 31 29.82 10.05 -39.90
CA SER A 31 30.37 9.57 -38.66
C SER A 31 30.22 8.07 -38.83
N ILE A 32 31.34 7.40 -39.08
CA ILE A 32 31.44 6.00 -38.77
C ILE A 32 31.26 6.08 -37.26
N VAL A 33 30.00 6.07 -36.83
CA VAL A 33 29.66 5.46 -35.57
C VAL A 33 30.08 4.04 -35.88
N GLU A 34 31.35 3.74 -35.59
CA GLU A 34 31.70 2.37 -35.31
C GLU A 34 30.64 2.00 -34.29
N ASP A 35 29.77 1.08 -34.68
CA ASP A 35 28.98 0.35 -33.72
C ASP A 35 30.06 -0.30 -32.84
N VAL A 36 30.44 0.40 -31.77
CA VAL A 36 31.36 -0.14 -30.80
C VAL A 36 30.55 -1.28 -30.23
N GLN A 37 30.80 -2.49 -30.73
CA GLN A 37 30.30 -3.68 -30.09
C GLN A 37 30.94 -3.69 -28.71
N ILE A 38 30.20 -3.14 -27.74
CA ILE A 38 30.60 -3.19 -26.35
C ILE A 38 30.48 -4.66 -25.97
N GLU A 39 31.61 -5.38 -26.04
CA GLU A 39 31.71 -6.71 -25.47
C GLU A 39 31.36 -6.58 -24.00
N SER A 40 30.28 -7.27 -23.60
CA SER A 40 29.76 -7.20 -22.25
C SER A 40 29.37 -8.58 -21.78
N VAL A 41 29.71 -8.87 -20.53
CA VAL A 41 29.31 -10.07 -19.79
C VAL A 41 28.40 -9.72 -18.62
N LEU A 42 27.81 -8.52 -18.64
CA LEU A 42 26.93 -8.06 -17.58
C LEU A 42 25.56 -8.72 -17.70
N ILE A 43 25.01 -9.12 -16.56
CA ILE A 43 23.62 -9.59 -16.47
C ILE A 43 22.75 -8.35 -16.33
N SER A 44 21.78 -8.16 -17.23
CA SER A 44 20.83 -7.06 -17.17
C SER A 44 19.55 -7.43 -16.43
N GLU A 45 19.18 -8.71 -16.44
CA GLU A 45 17.98 -9.22 -15.78
C GLU A 45 18.15 -10.69 -15.38
N LEU A 46 17.59 -11.06 -14.23
CA LEU A 46 17.50 -12.44 -13.77
C LEU A 46 16.07 -12.72 -13.30
N LYS A 47 15.48 -13.80 -13.81
CA LYS A 47 14.15 -14.29 -13.43
C LYS A 47 14.23 -15.76 -13.03
N MET A 48 13.47 -16.12 -12.01
CA MET A 48 13.30 -17.50 -11.55
C MET A 48 11.81 -17.84 -11.54
N SER A 49 11.44 -19.05 -11.95
CA SER A 49 10.05 -19.51 -11.85
C SER A 49 9.98 -20.99 -11.57
N ASP A 50 9.04 -21.41 -10.74
CA ASP A 50 8.73 -22.80 -10.45
C ASP A 50 7.22 -22.92 -10.29
N LYS A 51 6.60 -23.90 -10.95
CA LYS A 51 5.15 -24.15 -10.82
C LYS A 51 4.75 -24.49 -9.38
N SER A 52 5.66 -25.09 -8.61
CA SER A 52 5.44 -25.45 -7.21
C SER A 52 5.63 -24.28 -6.24
N VAL A 53 6.27 -23.19 -6.70
CA VAL A 53 6.50 -21.95 -5.93
C VAL A 53 6.17 -20.73 -6.81
N PRO A 54 4.87 -20.42 -7.00
CA PRO A 54 4.43 -19.32 -7.87
C PRO A 54 5.00 -17.94 -7.49
N GLU A 55 5.40 -17.75 -6.23
CA GLU A 55 6.00 -16.52 -5.72
C GLU A 55 7.35 -16.20 -6.39
N LEU A 56 8.09 -17.22 -6.84
CA LEU A 56 9.38 -17.02 -7.52
C LEU A 56 9.22 -16.22 -8.81
N GLU A 57 8.17 -16.50 -9.60
CA GLU A 57 7.93 -15.81 -10.88
C GLU A 57 7.66 -14.31 -10.68
N LYS A 58 7.09 -13.93 -9.53
CA LYS A 58 6.81 -12.55 -9.16
C LYS A 58 7.98 -11.85 -8.45
N THR A 59 9.05 -12.58 -8.16
CA THR A 59 10.19 -12.06 -7.40
C THR A 59 11.07 -11.18 -8.28
N LEU A 60 11.28 -9.94 -7.86
CA LEU A 60 12.20 -9.00 -8.51
C LEU A 60 13.60 -9.13 -7.92
N PHE A 61 14.59 -9.41 -8.78
CA PHE A 61 16.00 -9.48 -8.41
C PHE A 61 16.71 -8.18 -8.75
N SER A 62 17.30 -7.54 -7.73
CA SER A 62 18.21 -6.41 -7.87
C SER A 62 19.61 -6.89 -8.20
N ILE A 63 20.31 -6.16 -9.08
CA ILE A 63 21.66 -6.49 -9.53
C ILE A 63 22.62 -5.34 -9.18
N ASP A 64 23.52 -5.56 -8.22
CA ASP A 64 24.66 -4.69 -7.94
C ASP A 64 25.82 -5.08 -8.85
N GLN A 65 25.93 -4.37 -9.98
CA GLN A 65 26.97 -4.61 -11.00
C GLN A 65 28.39 -4.45 -10.45
N ARG A 66 28.59 -3.54 -9.48
CA ARG A 66 29.91 -3.26 -8.90
C ARG A 66 30.35 -4.42 -8.03
N LYS A 67 29.50 -4.87 -7.11
CA LYS A 67 29.79 -5.98 -6.20
C LYS A 67 29.66 -7.35 -6.85
N GLY A 68 28.98 -7.45 -8.00
CA GLY A 68 28.60 -8.74 -8.56
C GLY A 68 27.63 -9.46 -7.61
N LEU A 69 26.64 -8.75 -7.07
CA LEU A 69 25.66 -9.33 -6.16
C LEU A 69 24.27 -9.24 -6.80
N ILE A 70 23.58 -10.36 -6.90
CA ILE A 70 22.19 -10.44 -7.31
C ILE A 70 21.38 -10.88 -6.10
N TYR A 71 20.30 -10.18 -5.79
CA TYR A 71 19.47 -10.51 -4.63
C TYR A 71 18.04 -10.02 -4.79
N ASN A 72 17.08 -10.75 -4.22
CA ASN A 72 15.73 -10.23 -4.06
C ASN A 72 15.69 -9.30 -2.84
N ALA A 73 15.38 -8.03 -3.05
CA ALA A 73 15.31 -7.04 -1.97
C ALA A 73 14.17 -7.35 -0.98
N ARG A 74 13.06 -7.90 -1.49
CA ARG A 74 11.96 -8.47 -0.69
C ARG A 74 12.19 -9.97 -0.54
N PRO A 75 12.45 -10.50 0.68
CA PRO A 75 12.63 -11.93 0.92
C PRO A 75 11.39 -12.76 0.53
N LEU A 76 11.62 -14.01 0.15
CA LEU A 76 10.57 -15.00 -0.06
C LEU A 76 9.92 -15.41 1.28
N PRO A 77 8.66 -15.89 1.28
CA PRO A 77 7.97 -16.35 2.49
C PRO A 77 8.77 -17.37 3.30
N LYS A 78 8.56 -17.39 4.62
CA LYS A 78 9.19 -18.37 5.51
C LYS A 78 8.88 -19.79 5.03
N GLY A 79 9.91 -20.62 4.97
CA GLY A 79 9.76 -22.04 4.65
C GLY A 79 9.57 -22.31 3.15
N THR A 80 9.71 -21.31 2.28
CA THR A 80 9.80 -21.52 0.83
C THR A 80 10.92 -22.52 0.53
N LYS A 81 10.56 -23.65 -0.08
CA LYS A 81 11.51 -24.67 -0.51
C LYS A 81 11.79 -24.47 -1.99
N ILE A 82 13.03 -24.12 -2.30
CA ILE A 82 13.46 -23.91 -3.68
C ILE A 82 14.05 -25.23 -4.20
N GLY A 83 13.33 -25.89 -5.09
CA GLY A 83 13.76 -27.12 -5.74
C GLY A 83 14.38 -26.85 -7.11
N THR A 84 13.79 -27.45 -8.13
CA THR A 84 14.20 -27.26 -9.53
C THR A 84 13.43 -26.09 -10.15
N VAL A 85 14.14 -25.04 -10.50
CA VAL A 85 13.55 -23.78 -10.99
C VAL A 85 13.92 -23.53 -12.44
N LYS A 86 13.05 -22.88 -13.21
CA LYS A 86 13.44 -22.24 -14.46
C LYS A 86 14.20 -20.96 -14.17
N LEU A 87 15.44 -20.88 -14.67
CA LEU A 87 16.31 -19.73 -14.49
C LEU A 87 16.52 -19.03 -15.84
N GLN A 88 16.08 -17.79 -15.94
CA GLN A 88 16.26 -16.95 -17.11
C GLN A 88 17.25 -15.83 -16.79
N ILE A 89 18.34 -15.78 -17.55
CA ILE A 89 19.39 -14.77 -17.43
C ILE A 89 19.41 -13.99 -18.75
N VAL A 90 19.24 -12.67 -18.68
CA VAL A 90 19.36 -11.78 -19.84
C VAL A 90 20.73 -11.10 -19.78
N ALA A 91 21.48 -11.23 -20.87
CA ALA A 91 22.82 -10.67 -21.04
C ALA A 91 23.10 -10.45 -22.54
N SER A 92 24.29 -9.94 -22.88
CA SER A 92 24.73 -9.82 -24.27
C SER A 92 24.71 -11.17 -25.02
N PRO A 93 24.36 -11.23 -26.32
CA PRO A 93 24.27 -12.50 -27.08
C PRO A 93 25.55 -13.34 -27.10
N ASP A 94 26.72 -12.70 -26.98
CA ASP A 94 28.02 -13.36 -26.94
C ASP A 94 28.46 -13.74 -25.51
N ALA A 95 27.66 -13.45 -24.48
CA ALA A 95 27.91 -13.88 -23.10
C ALA A 95 27.16 -15.19 -22.80
N PHE A 96 27.81 -16.11 -22.09
CA PHE A 96 27.18 -17.34 -21.63
C PHE A 96 27.46 -17.57 -20.13
N PRO A 97 26.47 -18.08 -19.37
CA PRO A 97 26.61 -18.33 -17.95
C PRO A 97 27.18 -19.73 -17.67
N LYS A 98 28.03 -19.82 -16.65
CA LYS A 98 28.28 -21.05 -15.88
C LYS A 98 27.71 -20.89 -14.49
N ILE A 99 26.89 -21.84 -14.04
CA ILE A 99 26.17 -21.74 -12.78
C ILE A 99 26.74 -22.77 -11.81
N TYR A 100 27.07 -22.33 -10.61
CA TYR A 100 27.53 -23.17 -9.51
C TYR A 100 26.55 -23.05 -8.35
N ILE A 101 26.14 -24.18 -7.78
CA ILE A 101 25.21 -24.24 -6.64
C ILE A 101 25.82 -25.16 -5.60
N GLY A 102 26.01 -24.66 -4.37
CA GLY A 102 26.78 -25.38 -3.34
C GLY A 102 28.19 -25.77 -3.80
N GLY A 103 28.79 -24.95 -4.67
CA GLY A 103 30.11 -25.21 -5.26
C GLY A 103 30.13 -26.24 -6.41
N VAL A 104 29.00 -26.85 -6.77
CA VAL A 104 28.90 -27.82 -7.87
C VAL A 104 28.45 -27.13 -9.15
N GLU A 105 29.26 -27.25 -10.21
CA GLU A 105 28.90 -26.76 -11.55
C GLU A 105 27.66 -27.51 -12.05
N GLN A 106 26.64 -26.75 -12.41
CA GLN A 106 25.44 -27.30 -13.01
C GLN A 106 25.72 -27.59 -14.49
N PRO A 107 25.27 -28.74 -15.03
CA PRO A 107 25.61 -29.15 -16.38
C PRO A 107 25.23 -28.09 -17.40
N SER A 108 26.22 -27.58 -18.14
CA SER A 108 26.04 -26.59 -19.19
C SER A 108 25.33 -27.21 -20.39
N MET A 109 24.01 -27.31 -20.34
CA MET A 109 23.22 -27.63 -21.52
C MET A 109 22.70 -26.34 -22.12
N SER A 110 23.06 -26.12 -23.39
CA SER A 110 22.45 -25.13 -24.27
C SER A 110 20.92 -25.20 -24.14
N GLY A 111 20.33 -24.23 -23.42
CA GLY A 111 18.88 -24.17 -23.21
C GLY A 111 18.36 -24.84 -21.92
N LEU A 112 19.05 -24.71 -20.78
CA LEU A 112 18.48 -25.05 -19.47
C LEU A 112 17.20 -24.24 -19.21
N ASP A 113 16.07 -24.86 -19.50
CA ASP A 113 14.78 -24.41 -19.00
C ASP A 113 14.69 -24.60 -17.48
N THR A 114 15.56 -25.39 -16.82
CA THR A 114 15.54 -25.59 -15.37
C THR A 114 16.91 -25.90 -14.73
N VAL A 115 17.10 -25.53 -13.46
CA VAL A 115 18.30 -25.72 -12.63
C VAL A 115 17.90 -26.17 -11.23
N ASN A 116 18.62 -27.13 -10.63
CA ASN A 116 18.36 -27.58 -9.26
C ASN A 116 18.99 -26.63 -8.22
N MET A 117 18.15 -25.85 -7.55
CA MET A 117 18.52 -24.86 -6.55
C MET A 117 18.38 -25.36 -5.09
N SER A 118 18.25 -26.67 -4.87
CA SER A 118 18.05 -27.22 -3.52
C SER A 118 19.16 -26.84 -2.53
N ASN A 119 20.41 -26.71 -3.02
CA ASN A 119 21.58 -26.33 -2.20
C ASN A 119 21.94 -24.83 -2.33
N HIS A 120 21.00 -23.97 -2.72
CA HIS A 120 21.25 -22.54 -2.87
C HIS A 120 21.78 -21.86 -1.60
N ALA A 121 21.41 -22.37 -0.42
CA ALA A 121 21.85 -21.85 0.88
C ALA A 121 23.37 -21.98 1.10
N GLU A 122 24.02 -22.95 0.45
CA GLU A 122 25.48 -23.12 0.46
C GLU A 122 26.19 -22.14 -0.48
N GLY A 123 25.43 -21.37 -1.26
CA GLY A 123 25.90 -20.33 -2.17
C GLY A 123 25.59 -20.65 -3.63
N VAL A 124 25.20 -19.61 -4.38
CA VAL A 124 24.99 -19.67 -5.82
C VAL A 124 25.92 -18.68 -6.50
N ARG A 125 26.72 -19.15 -7.46
CA ARG A 125 27.63 -18.32 -8.26
C ARG A 125 27.29 -18.45 -9.73
N ILE A 126 27.22 -17.32 -10.42
CA ILE A 126 27.00 -17.22 -11.87
C ILE A 126 28.23 -16.56 -12.47
N VAL A 127 29.01 -17.34 -13.21
CA VAL A 127 30.21 -16.86 -13.90
C VAL A 127 29.83 -16.60 -15.36
N MET A 128 29.77 -15.34 -15.74
CA MET A 128 29.54 -14.92 -17.12
C MET A 128 30.87 -14.87 -17.86
N GLN A 129 30.91 -15.46 -19.06
CA GLN A 129 32.08 -15.49 -19.92
C GLN A 129 31.72 -15.05 -21.34
N HIS A 130 32.61 -14.30 -22.00
CA HIS A 130 32.43 -13.95 -23.40
C HIS A 130 32.87 -15.09 -24.32
N ARG A 131 32.06 -15.41 -25.33
CA ARG A 131 32.26 -16.54 -26.26
C ARG A 131 33.58 -16.47 -27.01
N LYS A 132 34.01 -15.26 -27.41
CA LYS A 132 35.21 -15.04 -28.24
C LYS A 132 36.38 -14.43 -27.47
N ASN A 133 36.12 -13.90 -26.26
CA ASN A 133 37.12 -13.22 -25.45
C ASN A 133 37.15 -13.84 -24.06
N ALA A 134 37.92 -14.92 -23.89
CA ALA A 134 37.97 -15.67 -22.64
C ALA A 134 38.49 -14.85 -21.44
N SER A 135 39.14 -13.69 -21.68
CA SER A 135 39.60 -12.79 -20.62
C SER A 135 38.47 -11.92 -20.05
N LEU A 136 37.40 -11.70 -20.82
CA LEU A 136 36.25 -10.93 -20.39
C LEU A 136 35.30 -11.83 -19.59
N THR A 137 35.36 -11.71 -18.27
CA THR A 137 34.55 -12.49 -17.33
C THR A 137 33.99 -11.61 -16.23
N LYS A 138 32.82 -11.98 -15.70
CA LYS A 138 32.24 -11.36 -14.51
C LYS A 138 31.54 -12.43 -13.69
N GLU A 139 31.82 -12.43 -12.40
CA GLU A 139 31.16 -13.30 -11.45
C GLU A 139 30.07 -12.55 -10.69
N TYR A 140 28.94 -13.23 -10.50
CA TYR A 140 27.86 -12.81 -9.64
C TYR A 140 27.61 -13.84 -8.54
N GLN A 141 27.46 -13.38 -7.31
CA GLN A 141 26.86 -14.14 -6.23
C GLN A 141 25.35 -13.90 -6.24
N LEU A 142 24.55 -14.96 -6.35
CA LEU A 142 23.11 -14.88 -6.20
C LEU A 142 22.74 -15.20 -4.75
N LYS A 143 22.19 -14.22 -4.03
CA LYS A 143 21.66 -14.37 -2.69
C LYS A 143 20.13 -14.37 -2.75
N ILE A 144 19.54 -15.54 -2.54
CA ILE A 144 18.09 -15.66 -2.41
C ILE A 144 17.74 -15.46 -0.94
N ASN A 145 17.15 -14.32 -0.63
CA ASN A 145 16.69 -14.01 0.72
C ASN A 145 15.34 -14.71 0.95
N ILE A 146 15.24 -15.47 2.03
CA ILE A 146 14.01 -16.12 2.52
C ILE A 146 13.85 -15.67 3.98
N TYR A 147 12.63 -15.38 4.40
CA TYR A 147 12.36 -15.02 5.79
C TYR A 147 12.68 -16.20 6.75
N ASP A 148 13.40 -15.94 7.85
CA ASP A 148 13.69 -16.93 8.91
C ASP A 148 12.46 -17.20 9.81
N ARG A 149 11.64 -16.18 9.99
CA ARG A 149 10.38 -16.14 10.73
C ARG A 149 9.29 -15.53 9.87
N ASP A 150 8.02 -15.74 10.22
CA ASP A 150 6.95 -15.02 9.53
C ASP A 150 7.10 -13.53 9.87
N PRO A 151 7.38 -12.64 8.89
CA PRO A 151 7.66 -11.22 9.15
C PRO A 151 6.47 -10.48 9.77
N TYR A 152 5.28 -11.07 9.70
CA TYR A 152 4.07 -10.51 10.28
C TYR A 152 3.83 -11.02 11.71
N THR A 153 4.74 -11.82 12.28
CA THR A 153 4.56 -12.33 13.65
C THR A 153 4.68 -11.18 14.66
N HIS A 154 3.74 -11.10 15.58
CA HIS A 154 3.76 -10.17 16.71
C HIS A 154 3.78 -10.93 18.03
N THR A 155 4.61 -10.49 18.97
CA THR A 155 4.46 -10.87 20.37
C THR A 155 3.53 -9.89 21.06
N TRP A 156 2.43 -10.40 21.60
CA TRP A 156 1.39 -9.59 22.23
C TRP A 156 1.50 -9.56 23.75
N THR A 157 1.37 -8.38 24.32
CA THR A 157 1.29 -8.15 25.77
C THR A 157 0.07 -7.30 26.08
N LYS A 158 -0.53 -7.51 27.26
CA LYS A 158 -1.59 -6.61 27.75
C LYS A 158 -0.95 -5.33 28.26
N SER A 159 -1.50 -4.18 27.87
CA SER A 159 -1.12 -2.90 28.47
C SER A 159 -1.54 -2.87 29.95
N ALA A 160 -0.79 -2.09 30.74
CA ALA A 160 -1.19 -1.75 32.09
C ALA A 160 -2.35 -0.74 32.12
N HIS A 161 -2.59 -0.03 31.00
CA HIS A 161 -3.66 0.93 30.84
C HIS A 161 -4.89 0.29 30.18
N PRO A 162 -6.11 0.64 30.62
CA PRO A 162 -7.32 0.17 29.98
C PRO A 162 -7.48 0.82 28.59
N ALA A 163 -8.14 0.11 27.68
CA ALA A 163 -8.64 0.70 26.44
C ALA A 163 -9.80 1.67 26.73
N PRO A 164 -10.19 2.52 25.76
CA PRO A 164 -11.44 3.29 25.83
C PRO A 164 -12.64 2.42 26.25
N ALA A 165 -13.33 2.82 27.32
CA ALA A 165 -14.44 2.03 27.88
C ALA A 165 -15.57 1.81 26.87
N SER A 166 -15.80 2.77 25.97
CA SER A 166 -16.83 2.69 24.94
C SER A 166 -16.54 1.66 23.84
N ALA A 167 -15.32 1.12 23.75
CA ALA A 167 -14.96 0.08 22.80
C ALA A 167 -15.60 -1.28 23.09
N THR A 168 -16.09 -1.48 24.32
CA THR A 168 -16.76 -2.70 24.77
C THR A 168 -18.24 -2.51 25.04
N SER A 169 -18.80 -1.32 24.74
CA SER A 169 -20.23 -1.08 24.88
C SER A 169 -21.04 -2.03 24.00
N ASP A 170 -22.19 -2.47 24.51
CA ASP A 170 -23.17 -3.17 23.70
C ASP A 170 -23.87 -2.19 22.75
N GLY A 171 -24.25 -2.66 21.56
CA GLY A 171 -25.06 -1.86 20.63
C GLY A 171 -24.30 -0.74 19.90
N ILE A 172 -22.98 -0.86 19.76
CA ILE A 172 -22.19 0.04 18.89
C ILE A 172 -22.72 -0.09 17.45
N VAL A 173 -23.12 1.04 16.87
CA VAL A 173 -23.59 1.16 15.48
C VAL A 173 -22.54 1.78 14.55
N LEU A 174 -21.55 2.48 15.13
CA LEU A 174 -20.34 2.92 14.43
C LEU A 174 -19.17 3.02 15.41
N SER A 175 -17.98 2.61 14.95
CA SER A 175 -16.71 2.91 15.60
C SER A 175 -15.67 3.36 14.57
N ARG A 176 -14.87 4.38 14.91
CA ARG A 176 -13.80 4.89 14.06
C ARG A 176 -12.55 5.12 14.89
N LEU A 177 -11.43 4.57 14.43
CA LEU A 177 -10.12 4.99 14.85
C LEU A 177 -9.52 5.86 13.74
N VAL A 178 -8.95 6.98 14.13
CA VAL A 178 -8.33 7.96 13.25
C VAL A 178 -6.94 8.25 13.78
N ASP A 179 -5.96 8.19 12.88
CA ASP A 179 -4.61 8.67 13.11
C ASP A 179 -4.40 9.91 12.23
N ASN A 180 -4.12 11.06 12.83
CA ASN A 180 -3.86 12.31 12.09
C ASN A 180 -2.36 12.66 12.00
N GLY A 181 -1.47 11.77 12.45
CA GLY A 181 -0.03 11.97 12.48
C GLY A 181 0.51 12.67 13.73
N GLU A 182 -0.35 13.15 14.64
CA GLU A 182 0.03 13.76 15.92
C GLU A 182 -0.63 13.05 17.12
N ALA A 183 -1.85 12.55 16.92
CA ALA A 183 -2.64 11.87 17.92
C ALA A 183 -3.57 10.82 17.28
N TYR A 184 -4.01 9.89 18.13
CA TYR A 184 -5.05 8.94 17.81
C TYR A 184 -6.38 9.42 18.39
N TYR A 185 -7.44 9.27 17.61
CA TYR A 185 -8.80 9.53 18.04
C TYR A 185 -9.64 8.28 17.84
N TYR A 186 -10.44 7.95 18.86
CA TYR A 186 -11.35 6.82 18.84
C TYR A 186 -12.77 7.29 19.12
N PHE A 187 -13.63 7.21 18.12
CA PHE A 187 -15.03 7.58 18.19
C PHE A 187 -15.91 6.34 18.18
N THR A 188 -16.92 6.32 19.04
CA THR A 188 -17.95 5.30 19.07
C THR A 188 -19.31 5.93 19.19
N ARG A 189 -20.28 5.35 18.50
CA ARG A 189 -21.69 5.74 18.55
C ARG A 189 -22.57 4.52 18.76
N THR A 190 -23.53 4.64 19.66
CA THR A 190 -24.67 3.72 19.83
C THR A 190 -25.94 4.41 19.31
N THR A 191 -27.11 3.80 19.49
CA THR A 191 -28.38 4.46 19.13
C THR A 191 -28.73 5.65 20.03
N SER A 192 -28.06 5.82 21.17
CA SER A 192 -28.38 6.86 22.16
C SER A 192 -27.20 7.74 22.56
N GLU A 193 -25.96 7.27 22.39
CA GLU A 193 -24.77 7.91 22.94
C GLU A 193 -23.64 7.97 21.92
N SER A 194 -22.74 8.93 22.12
CA SER A 194 -21.52 9.09 21.34
C SER A 194 -20.38 9.47 22.26
N HIS A 195 -19.24 8.82 22.06
CA HIS A 195 -18.01 9.05 22.84
C HIS A 195 -16.86 9.30 21.88
N LEU A 196 -16.00 10.24 22.27
CA LEU A 196 -14.75 10.53 21.59
C LEU A 196 -13.62 10.38 22.59
N TRP A 197 -12.58 9.64 22.22
CA TRP A 197 -11.38 9.45 23.01
C TRP A 197 -10.16 9.91 22.22
N ARG A 198 -9.12 10.35 22.92
CA ARG A 198 -7.86 10.79 22.34
C ARG A 198 -6.68 10.17 23.10
N ALA A 199 -5.64 9.77 22.37
CA ALA A 199 -4.32 9.43 22.90
C ALA A 199 -3.24 10.12 22.05
N SER A 200 -2.13 10.55 22.65
CA SER A 200 -1.03 11.17 21.88
C SER A 200 -0.14 10.09 21.27
N HIS A 201 0.56 10.40 20.16
CA HIS A 201 1.56 9.50 19.59
C HIS A 201 2.73 9.20 20.55
N LYS A 202 3.03 10.12 21.48
CA LYS A 202 4.07 9.92 22.50
C LYS A 202 3.64 8.95 23.60
N GLU A 203 2.34 8.85 23.84
CA GLU A 203 1.74 8.03 24.88
C GLU A 203 0.53 7.27 24.30
N PRO A 204 0.77 6.33 23.36
CA PRO A 204 -0.28 5.65 22.58
C PRO A 204 -1.25 4.85 23.46
N GLU A 205 -0.85 4.50 24.68
CA GLU A 205 -1.63 3.71 25.63
C GLU A 205 -2.57 4.56 26.51
N LEU A 206 -2.34 5.88 26.59
CA LEU A 206 -3.05 6.77 27.51
C LEU A 206 -4.23 7.44 26.82
N TRP A 207 -5.37 6.76 26.87
CA TRP A 207 -6.62 7.26 26.32
C TRP A 207 -7.39 8.14 27.31
N GLN A 208 -7.82 9.31 26.84
CA GLN A 208 -8.62 10.26 27.58
C GLN A 208 -9.90 10.59 26.83
N GLU A 209 -11.03 10.64 27.54
CA GLU A 209 -12.31 10.99 26.94
C GLU A 209 -12.37 12.51 26.66
N VAL A 210 -12.74 12.85 25.44
CA VAL A 210 -12.97 14.21 24.98
C VAL A 210 -14.45 14.53 25.14
N THR A 211 -14.75 15.61 25.87
CA THR A 211 -16.14 16.08 26.02
C THR A 211 -16.66 16.63 24.70
N ILE A 212 -17.73 16.01 24.18
CA ILE A 212 -18.50 16.54 23.05
C ILE A 212 -19.53 17.54 23.58
N PRO A 213 -19.48 18.82 23.19
CA PRO A 213 -20.35 19.84 23.75
C PRO A 213 -21.79 19.68 23.25
N LYS A 214 -22.75 19.96 24.13
CA LYS A 214 -24.18 19.96 23.78
C LYS A 214 -24.60 21.14 22.90
N THR A 215 -23.69 22.06 22.62
CA THR A 215 -23.92 23.25 21.79
C THR A 215 -23.74 22.99 20.29
N LEU A 216 -23.36 21.78 19.88
CA LEU A 216 -23.33 21.41 18.46
C LEU A 216 -24.75 21.36 17.89
N ASP A 217 -24.93 21.85 16.67
CA ASP A 217 -26.22 21.94 15.97
C ASP A 217 -26.96 20.60 15.83
N SER A 218 -26.20 19.51 15.72
CA SER A 218 -26.74 18.14 15.60
C SER A 218 -25.70 17.11 16.05
N PRO A 219 -26.13 15.88 16.41
CA PRO A 219 -25.23 14.82 16.82
C PRO A 219 -24.15 14.50 15.78
N ILE A 220 -22.96 14.12 16.25
CA ILE A 220 -21.88 13.61 15.40
C ILE A 220 -22.22 12.19 14.97
N ILE A 221 -22.06 11.89 13.68
CA ILE A 221 -22.39 10.59 13.09
C ILE A 221 -21.19 9.83 12.55
N ASP A 222 -20.07 10.50 12.22
CA ASP A 222 -18.80 9.90 11.79
C ASP A 222 -17.67 10.94 12.00
N ILE A 223 -16.40 10.52 12.01
CA ILE A 223 -15.22 11.41 12.16
C ILE A 223 -14.16 11.08 11.09
N VAL A 224 -13.24 11.98 10.77
CA VAL A 224 -11.99 11.70 9.99
C VAL A 224 -10.83 12.55 10.50
N GLU A 225 -9.63 12.21 10.08
CA GLU A 225 -8.41 12.97 10.28
C GLU A 225 -8.52 14.38 9.68
N GLN A 226 -8.03 15.38 10.42
CA GLN A 226 -7.64 16.67 9.87
C GLN A 226 -6.11 16.67 9.77
N GLY A 227 -5.58 16.56 8.55
CA GLY A 227 -4.13 16.45 8.38
C GLY A 227 -3.38 17.74 8.73
N GLY A 228 -2.14 17.57 9.21
CA GLY A 228 -1.21 18.66 9.50
C GLY A 228 -1.32 19.28 10.89
N ARG A 229 -2.19 18.76 11.76
CA ARG A 229 -2.34 19.20 13.16
C ARG A 229 -3.10 18.19 14.01
N ASP A 230 -3.01 18.34 15.33
CA ASP A 230 -3.77 17.59 16.33
C ASP A 230 -5.25 18.01 16.39
N ALA A 231 -5.99 17.65 15.34
CA ALA A 231 -7.41 17.92 15.17
C ALA A 231 -8.14 16.81 14.41
N ILE A 232 -9.47 16.81 14.50
CA ILE A 232 -10.37 15.94 13.72
C ILE A 232 -11.52 16.74 13.11
N LEU A 233 -12.08 16.18 12.05
CA LEU A 233 -13.34 16.61 11.47
C LEU A 233 -14.43 15.62 11.82
N CYS A 234 -15.62 16.13 12.11
CA CYS A 234 -16.77 15.37 12.57
C CYS A 234 -17.95 15.67 11.66
N LEU A 235 -18.46 14.65 10.96
CA LEU A 235 -19.71 14.77 10.21
C LEU A 235 -20.88 14.75 11.19
N GLN A 236 -21.78 15.72 11.08
CA GLN A 236 -22.99 15.79 11.89
C GLN A 236 -24.21 15.27 11.12
N GLU A 237 -25.26 14.87 11.83
CA GLU A 237 -26.49 14.33 11.26
C GLU A 237 -27.20 15.31 10.30
N SER A 238 -27.03 16.61 10.52
CA SER A 238 -27.52 17.67 9.60
C SER A 238 -26.82 17.69 8.23
N GLY A 239 -25.72 16.95 8.07
CA GLY A 239 -24.83 17.00 6.90
C GLY A 239 -23.79 18.12 6.95
N GLN A 240 -23.72 18.86 8.06
CA GLN A 240 -22.68 19.86 8.35
C GLN A 240 -21.47 19.20 9.04
N TYR A 241 -20.40 19.97 9.21
CA TYR A 241 -19.19 19.51 9.88
C TYR A 241 -18.88 20.34 11.11
N ALA A 242 -18.61 19.64 12.20
CA ALA A 242 -17.90 20.20 13.35
C ALA A 242 -16.41 19.86 13.22
N TYR A 243 -15.55 20.69 13.79
CA TYR A 243 -14.14 20.37 13.94
C TYR A 243 -13.76 20.46 15.42
N TYR A 244 -12.89 19.56 15.85
CA TYR A 244 -12.28 19.60 17.19
C TYR A 244 -10.78 19.82 17.04
N ASP A 245 -10.27 20.87 17.67
CA ASP A 245 -8.89 21.32 17.57
C ASP A 245 -8.22 21.28 18.94
N HIS A 246 -7.50 20.18 19.20
CA HIS A 246 -6.81 20.01 20.48
C HIS A 246 -5.58 20.92 20.58
N ALA A 247 -4.88 21.14 19.45
CA ALA A 247 -3.71 22.03 19.40
C ALA A 247 -4.05 23.47 19.85
N ASN A 248 -5.29 23.92 19.64
CA ASN A 248 -5.76 25.23 20.09
C ASN A 248 -6.53 25.19 21.42
N GLY A 249 -6.10 24.37 22.38
CA GLY A 249 -6.70 24.35 23.73
C GLY A 249 -7.94 23.45 23.87
N GLY A 250 -8.27 22.65 22.85
CA GLY A 250 -9.42 21.75 22.89
C GLY A 250 -10.73 22.42 22.49
N ASP A 251 -10.68 23.32 21.51
CA ASP A 251 -11.85 24.05 21.04
C ASP A 251 -12.67 23.23 20.04
N TRP A 252 -13.99 23.38 20.15
CA TRP A 252 -14.94 22.92 19.14
C TRP A 252 -15.38 24.11 18.30
N GLY A 253 -15.36 23.95 16.98
CA GLY A 253 -15.96 24.91 16.07
C GLY A 253 -16.86 24.24 15.04
N GLN A 254 -17.65 25.08 14.36
CA GLN A 254 -18.54 24.66 13.30
C GLN A 254 -18.08 25.24 11.97
N SER A 255 -18.17 24.43 10.92
CA SER A 255 -17.92 24.86 9.55
C SER A 255 -19.22 24.86 8.77
N ASN A 256 -19.42 25.89 7.95
CA ASN A 256 -20.54 25.97 7.02
C ASN A 256 -20.23 25.14 5.77
N ALA A 257 -20.88 24.00 5.69
CA ALA A 257 -21.19 23.14 4.54
C ALA A 257 -20.02 22.66 3.66
N LEU A 258 -19.91 21.33 3.55
CA LEU A 258 -19.35 20.70 2.36
C LEU A 258 -20.22 20.97 1.12
N PRO A 259 -19.69 20.71 -0.09
CA PRO A 259 -20.51 20.62 -1.29
C PRO A 259 -21.60 19.54 -1.11
N GLY A 260 -22.86 19.96 -0.99
CA GLY A 260 -23.98 19.04 -0.71
C GLY A 260 -24.00 18.55 0.74
N ARG A 261 -25.20 18.34 1.30
CA ARG A 261 -25.37 17.85 2.67
C ARG A 261 -24.88 16.41 2.78
N ALA A 262 -23.59 16.25 3.09
CA ALA A 262 -22.95 14.95 3.12
C ALA A 262 -23.68 13.98 4.04
N SER A 263 -23.87 12.75 3.55
CA SER A 263 -24.58 11.69 4.26
C SER A 263 -23.62 10.62 4.78
N TYR A 264 -22.46 10.48 4.14
CA TYR A 264 -21.45 9.48 4.46
C TYR A 264 -20.05 10.09 4.39
N LEU A 265 -19.18 9.64 5.30
CA LEU A 265 -17.78 10.05 5.36
C LEU A 265 -16.89 8.84 5.06
N LEU A 266 -16.12 8.94 3.97
CA LEU A 266 -15.34 7.85 3.40
C LEU A 266 -13.84 7.94 3.72
N GLY A 267 -13.38 9.09 4.22
CA GLY A 267 -11.98 9.36 4.56
C GLY A 267 -11.60 10.81 4.28
N ASN A 268 -10.31 11.11 4.33
CA ASN A 268 -9.77 12.41 3.96
C ASN A 268 -8.39 12.26 3.30
N LEU A 269 -8.16 12.93 2.17
CA LEU A 269 -6.85 12.94 1.52
C LEU A 269 -6.10 14.19 1.97
N TYR A 270 -5.07 13.99 2.81
CA TYR A 270 -4.16 15.06 3.18
C TYR A 270 -2.91 15.05 2.30
N HIS A 271 -2.62 16.17 1.64
CA HIS A 271 -1.40 16.33 0.86
C HIS A 271 -0.94 17.78 0.84
N ARG A 272 0.33 18.03 1.19
CA ARG A 272 1.00 19.36 1.13
C ARG A 272 0.18 20.49 1.79
N GLY A 273 -0.45 20.21 2.93
CA GLY A 273 -1.24 21.20 3.68
C GLY A 273 -2.70 21.30 3.25
N GLU A 274 -3.10 20.61 2.18
CA GLU A 274 -4.49 20.57 1.72
C GLU A 274 -5.20 19.31 2.20
N ASN A 275 -6.42 19.48 2.69
CA ASN A 275 -7.31 18.38 3.07
C ASN A 275 -8.42 18.28 2.03
N LYS A 276 -8.64 17.07 1.50
CA LYS A 276 -9.75 16.76 0.60
C LYS A 276 -10.64 15.68 1.20
N LEU A 277 -11.76 16.10 1.76
CA LEU A 277 -12.74 15.20 2.33
C LEU A 277 -13.33 14.27 1.27
N LEU A 278 -13.40 12.99 1.62
CA LEU A 278 -14.02 11.95 0.80
C LEU A 278 -15.43 11.70 1.35
N VAL A 279 -16.46 12.06 0.58
CA VAL A 279 -17.85 11.99 1.06
C VAL A 279 -18.78 11.43 0.01
N ALA A 280 -19.93 10.95 0.47
CA ALA A 280 -21.06 10.66 -0.40
C ALA A 280 -22.32 11.39 0.07
N VAL A 281 -23.09 11.87 -0.90
CA VAL A 281 -24.25 12.74 -0.70
C VAL A 281 -25.50 12.03 -1.22
N LYS A 282 -26.57 12.01 -0.42
CA LYS A 282 -27.88 11.50 -0.85
C LYS A 282 -28.58 12.55 -1.72
N SER A 283 -29.04 12.13 -2.89
CA SER A 283 -29.88 12.86 -3.85
C SER A 283 -31.21 12.10 -4.06
N ALA A 284 -32.14 12.69 -4.82
CA ALA A 284 -33.42 12.07 -5.14
C ALA A 284 -33.29 10.76 -5.96
N ASP A 285 -32.23 10.63 -6.76
CA ASP A 285 -31.98 9.51 -7.69
C ASP A 285 -30.96 8.48 -7.19
N GLY A 286 -30.32 8.75 -6.04
CA GLY A 286 -29.40 7.82 -5.40
C GLY A 286 -28.39 8.50 -4.49
N VAL A 287 -27.29 7.78 -4.22
CA VAL A 287 -26.13 8.31 -3.50
C VAL A 287 -25.05 8.63 -4.52
N HIS A 288 -24.40 9.78 -4.39
CA HIS A 288 -23.39 10.28 -5.32
C HIS A 288 -22.11 10.66 -4.59
N PHE A 289 -20.95 10.41 -5.20
CA PHE A 289 -19.67 10.82 -4.63
C PHE A 289 -19.51 12.34 -4.66
N ASN A 290 -19.00 12.91 -3.57
CA ASN A 290 -18.63 14.31 -3.37
C ASN A 290 -19.75 15.36 -3.45
N SER A 291 -20.77 15.20 -4.29
CA SER A 291 -21.88 16.15 -4.45
C SER A 291 -23.12 15.48 -5.04
N GLU A 292 -24.29 16.12 -4.96
CA GLU A 292 -25.55 15.62 -5.55
C GLU A 292 -25.46 15.38 -7.07
N GLY A 293 -24.66 16.19 -7.79
CA GLY A 293 -24.41 16.03 -9.22
C GLY A 293 -23.18 15.16 -9.56
N GLY A 294 -22.59 14.50 -8.56
CA GLY A 294 -21.41 13.65 -8.73
C GLY A 294 -21.71 12.31 -9.38
N ILE A 295 -20.68 11.47 -9.51
CA ILE A 295 -20.82 10.10 -10.01
C ILE A 295 -21.66 9.29 -9.01
N ARG A 296 -22.66 8.58 -9.52
CA ARG A 296 -23.52 7.71 -8.71
C ARG A 296 -22.70 6.59 -8.09
N VAL A 297 -22.85 6.40 -6.78
CA VAL A 297 -22.20 5.35 -6.01
C VAL A 297 -22.74 3.97 -6.46
N PRO A 298 -21.86 3.00 -6.79
CA PRO A 298 -22.28 1.63 -7.08
C PRO A 298 -23.07 1.01 -5.93
N ALA A 299 -24.04 0.14 -6.23
CA ALA A 299 -24.92 -0.45 -5.22
C ALA A 299 -24.18 -1.35 -4.21
N ASP A 300 -23.04 -1.89 -4.61
CA ASP A 300 -22.13 -2.73 -3.84
C ASP A 300 -21.02 -1.94 -3.13
N PHE A 301 -20.93 -0.63 -3.33
CA PHE A 301 -19.93 0.18 -2.64
C PHE A 301 -20.22 0.20 -1.12
N PRO A 302 -19.20 -0.04 -0.27
CA PRO A 302 -19.38 -0.13 1.18
C PRO A 302 -19.47 1.24 1.83
N LEU A 303 -20.63 1.91 1.69
CA LEU A 303 -20.92 3.20 2.33
C LEU A 303 -20.85 3.13 3.87
N GLU A 304 -21.23 1.99 4.43
CA GLU A 304 -21.25 1.72 5.87
C GLU A 304 -20.46 0.44 6.18
N GLN A 305 -20.11 0.23 7.45
CA GLN A 305 -19.38 -0.95 7.94
C GLN A 305 -18.09 -1.23 7.15
N ASN A 306 -17.38 -0.17 6.79
CA ASN A 306 -16.10 -0.22 6.11
C ASN A 306 -14.92 -0.03 7.08
N ALA A 307 -13.80 -0.66 6.74
CA ALA A 307 -12.49 -0.21 7.13
C ALA A 307 -12.04 0.86 6.13
N ARG A 308 -11.36 1.90 6.60
CA ARG A 308 -10.81 2.96 5.73
C ARG A 308 -9.40 3.30 6.14
N LEU A 309 -8.59 3.72 5.19
CA LEU A 309 -7.20 4.10 5.38
C LEU A 309 -6.81 5.16 4.37
N SER A 310 -6.24 6.27 4.84
CA SER A 310 -5.63 7.30 4.01
C SER A 310 -4.13 7.28 4.23
N PHE A 311 -3.34 7.28 3.16
CA PHE A 311 -1.88 7.23 3.22
C PHE A 311 -1.26 7.84 1.95
N ILE A 312 0.06 7.99 1.94
CA ILE A 312 0.79 8.60 0.81
C ILE A 312 1.71 7.56 0.20
N VAL A 313 1.60 7.38 -1.12
CA VAL A 313 2.50 6.54 -1.94
C VAL A 313 3.28 7.44 -2.88
N GLU A 314 4.61 7.52 -2.74
CA GLU A 314 5.47 8.30 -3.64
C GLU A 314 4.94 9.73 -3.88
N HIS A 315 4.58 10.43 -2.80
CA HIS A 315 3.95 11.77 -2.81
C HIS A 315 2.54 11.86 -3.42
N HIS A 316 1.84 10.76 -3.61
CA HIS A 316 0.44 10.77 -4.06
C HIS A 316 -0.47 10.28 -2.92
N PRO A 317 -1.48 11.06 -2.50
CA PRO A 317 -2.43 10.60 -1.50
C PRO A 317 -3.33 9.49 -2.08
N VAL A 318 -3.55 8.46 -1.29
CA VAL A 318 -4.40 7.32 -1.61
C VAL A 318 -5.37 7.10 -0.47
N GLY A 319 -6.66 7.02 -0.79
CA GLY A 319 -7.72 6.57 0.10
C GLY A 319 -8.13 5.16 -0.26
N LEU A 320 -8.19 4.28 0.73
CA LEU A 320 -8.67 2.91 0.61
C LEU A 320 -9.92 2.73 1.47
N VAL A 321 -10.90 2.05 0.91
CA VAL A 321 -12.10 1.59 1.61
C VAL A 321 -12.24 0.09 1.37
N VAL A 322 -12.30 -0.67 2.45
CA VAL A 322 -12.48 -2.13 2.42
C VAL A 322 -13.66 -2.53 3.29
N GLY A 323 -14.65 -3.23 2.76
CA GLY A 323 -15.76 -3.72 3.58
C GLY A 323 -17.07 -3.88 2.83
N GLY A 324 -18.16 -3.80 3.59
CA GLY A 324 -19.53 -3.95 3.09
C GLY A 324 -20.17 -5.29 3.40
N SER A 325 -21.45 -5.25 3.76
CA SER A 325 -22.35 -6.41 3.72
C SER A 325 -22.78 -6.60 2.27
N VAL A 326 -21.90 -7.15 1.45
CA VAL A 326 -22.28 -7.54 0.09
C VAL A 326 -22.21 -9.05 0.00
N ALA A 327 -23.30 -9.63 -0.47
CA ALA A 327 -23.45 -11.05 -0.81
C ALA A 327 -22.52 -11.49 -1.95
N ASP A 328 -21.74 -10.55 -2.52
CA ASP A 328 -20.87 -10.74 -3.67
C ASP A 328 -19.41 -10.49 -3.28
N THR A 329 -18.57 -11.50 -3.52
CA THR A 329 -17.13 -11.54 -3.20
C THR A 329 -16.26 -10.88 -4.25
N THR A 330 -16.86 -10.20 -5.24
CA THR A 330 -16.17 -9.75 -6.46
C THR A 330 -15.54 -8.36 -6.36
N ALA A 331 -15.89 -7.51 -5.39
CA ALA A 331 -15.26 -6.20 -5.20
C ALA A 331 -15.39 -5.68 -3.74
N LEU A 332 -14.47 -6.08 -2.86
CA LEU A 332 -14.44 -5.62 -1.46
C LEU A 332 -13.50 -4.45 -1.21
N VAL A 333 -12.73 -4.02 -2.21
CA VAL A 333 -11.66 -3.03 -2.07
C VAL A 333 -11.84 -1.93 -3.09
N TYR A 334 -11.95 -0.70 -2.60
CA TYR A 334 -12.04 0.50 -3.40
C TYR A 334 -10.90 1.44 -3.06
N SER A 335 -10.25 1.99 -4.08
CA SER A 335 -9.17 2.95 -3.94
C SER A 335 -9.47 4.23 -4.69
N THR A 336 -8.98 5.36 -4.20
CA THR A 336 -9.09 6.64 -4.88
C THR A 336 -7.88 7.52 -4.58
N SER A 337 -7.50 8.38 -5.53
CA SER A 337 -6.52 9.45 -5.31
C SER A 337 -7.16 10.84 -5.33
N ASN A 338 -8.46 10.93 -5.61
CA ASN A 338 -9.15 12.19 -5.81
C ASN A 338 -10.55 12.26 -5.18
N GLY A 339 -11.12 11.15 -4.69
CA GLY A 339 -12.47 11.09 -4.13
C GLY A 339 -13.63 11.23 -5.11
N LEU A 340 -13.36 11.46 -6.39
CA LEU A 340 -14.35 11.55 -7.46
C LEU A 340 -14.54 10.19 -8.12
N ASP A 341 -13.42 9.53 -8.41
CA ASP A 341 -13.37 8.22 -9.06
C ASP A 341 -12.85 7.19 -8.07
N TRP A 342 -13.55 6.07 -7.97
CA TRP A 342 -13.15 4.94 -7.13
C TRP A 342 -12.86 3.72 -8.01
N LEU A 343 -11.68 3.13 -7.81
CA LEU A 343 -11.18 2.02 -8.59
C LEU A 343 -11.20 0.74 -7.74
N THR A 344 -11.59 -0.36 -8.35
CA THR A 344 -11.50 -1.72 -7.80
C THR A 344 -10.54 -2.55 -8.66
N PRO A 345 -9.75 -3.48 -8.10
CA PRO A 345 -8.88 -4.34 -8.88
C PRO A 345 -9.63 -5.15 -9.95
N HIS A 346 -9.04 -5.27 -11.14
CA HIS A 346 -9.53 -6.16 -12.19
C HIS A 346 -9.50 -7.61 -11.67
N ASP A 347 -10.61 -8.33 -11.77
CA ASP A 347 -10.80 -9.69 -11.23
C ASP A 347 -10.64 -9.82 -9.70
N ALA A 348 -11.25 -8.92 -8.91
CA ALA A 348 -11.14 -8.96 -7.44
C ALA A 348 -11.53 -10.31 -6.79
N GLY A 349 -12.36 -11.15 -7.44
CA GLY A 349 -12.60 -12.54 -6.99
C GLY A 349 -11.37 -13.47 -7.08
N VAL A 350 -10.36 -13.12 -7.87
CA VAL A 350 -9.08 -13.84 -8.01
C VAL A 350 -7.97 -13.18 -7.19
N VAL A 351 -7.93 -11.85 -7.16
CA VAL A 351 -6.81 -11.10 -6.55
C VAL A 351 -7.04 -10.67 -5.10
N SER A 352 -8.28 -10.54 -4.66
CA SER A 352 -8.63 -10.14 -3.29
C SER A 352 -9.27 -11.32 -2.54
N LYS A 353 -8.44 -12.11 -1.86
CA LYS A 353 -8.90 -13.23 -1.00
C LYS A 353 -9.49 -12.75 0.34
N ILE A 354 -9.94 -11.49 0.42
CA ILE A 354 -10.57 -10.96 1.62
C ILE A 354 -11.95 -11.60 1.74
N TRP A 355 -12.26 -12.19 2.88
CA TRP A 355 -13.61 -12.71 3.11
C TRP A 355 -14.58 -11.56 3.43
N PRO A 356 -15.84 -11.62 2.97
CA PRO A 356 -16.87 -10.67 3.37
C PRO A 356 -17.07 -10.62 4.89
N SER A 357 -17.63 -9.53 5.38
CA SER A 357 -18.06 -9.39 6.79
C SER A 357 -19.14 -8.33 6.92
N ASP A 358 -20.14 -8.60 7.76
CA ASP A 358 -21.15 -7.63 8.16
C ASP A 358 -20.65 -6.69 9.28
N LEU A 359 -19.41 -6.91 9.75
CA LEU A 359 -18.74 -6.07 10.74
C LEU A 359 -17.55 -5.34 10.09
N PRO A 360 -17.26 -4.10 10.53
CA PRO A 360 -16.16 -3.32 9.99
C PRO A 360 -14.82 -3.91 10.41
N GLY A 361 -13.82 -3.73 9.56
CA GLY A 361 -12.43 -3.99 9.90
C GLY A 361 -11.71 -2.74 10.39
N ALA A 362 -10.43 -2.91 10.72
CA ALA A 362 -9.48 -1.84 10.97
C ALA A 362 -8.22 -2.07 10.11
N MET A 363 -7.63 -0.99 9.62
CA MET A 363 -6.44 -1.03 8.78
C MET A 363 -5.33 -0.14 9.34
N ILE A 364 -4.09 -0.57 9.14
CA ILE A 364 -2.90 0.24 9.39
C ILE A 364 -1.95 0.12 8.19
N TYR A 365 -1.18 1.18 7.96
CA TYR A 365 -0.09 1.20 6.99
C TYR A 365 1.25 1.16 7.72
N GLU A 366 2.17 0.31 7.28
CA GLU A 366 3.57 0.30 7.70
C GLU A 366 4.44 0.88 6.58
N PRO A 367 4.92 2.14 6.73
CA PRO A 367 5.72 2.79 5.71
C PRO A 367 7.07 2.11 5.42
N GLN A 368 7.71 1.51 6.43
CA GLN A 368 9.04 0.89 6.25
C GLN A 368 8.96 -0.34 5.35
N ASP A 369 7.94 -1.17 5.56
CA ASP A 369 7.74 -2.40 4.81
C ASP A 369 6.84 -2.19 3.57
N GLN A 370 6.24 -0.99 3.44
CA GLN A 370 5.24 -0.63 2.44
C GLN A 370 4.07 -1.63 2.44
N THR A 371 3.60 -1.98 3.63
CA THR A 371 2.54 -2.99 3.81
C THR A 371 1.29 -2.41 4.44
N ILE A 372 0.14 -2.96 4.07
CA ILE A 372 -1.14 -2.65 4.71
C ILE A 372 -1.60 -3.90 5.43
N LEU A 373 -1.86 -3.77 6.73
CA LEU A 373 -2.49 -4.80 7.54
C LEU A 373 -3.97 -4.47 7.71
N LEU A 374 -4.84 -5.42 7.39
CA LEU A 374 -6.28 -5.36 7.63
C LEU A 374 -6.65 -6.45 8.63
N VAL A 375 -7.36 -6.06 9.68
CA VAL A 375 -7.96 -7.01 10.64
C VAL A 375 -9.47 -6.82 10.63
N LYS A 376 -10.23 -7.90 10.47
CA LYS A 376 -11.70 -7.85 10.44
C LYS A 376 -12.34 -9.12 10.98
N PRO A 377 -13.52 -9.06 11.62
CA PRO A 377 -14.28 -10.25 11.95
C PRO A 377 -14.68 -11.01 10.68
N ALA A 378 -14.67 -12.35 10.69
CA ALA A 378 -15.21 -13.14 9.57
C ALA A 378 -16.76 -13.03 9.49
N ALA A 379 -17.33 -12.96 8.28
CA ALA A 379 -18.75 -13.28 8.08
C ALA A 379 -19.02 -14.73 8.52
N ARG A 380 -20.21 -14.97 9.09
CA ARG A 380 -20.65 -16.31 9.52
C ARG A 380 -20.40 -17.33 8.39
N PRO A 381 -19.46 -18.28 8.52
CA PRO A 381 -19.39 -19.39 7.57
C PRO A 381 -20.69 -20.19 7.68
N LYS A 382 -21.10 -20.86 6.60
CA LYS A 382 -22.28 -21.75 6.56
C LYS A 382 -22.21 -22.92 7.58
N GLN A 383 -21.12 -23.07 8.32
CA GLN A 383 -20.96 -24.01 9.43
C GLN A 383 -20.83 -23.27 10.75
N ALA A 384 -21.56 -23.74 11.75
CA ALA A 384 -21.77 -23.15 13.07
C ALA A 384 -20.53 -23.08 13.99
N GLU A 385 -19.31 -23.15 13.46
CA GLU A 385 -18.08 -22.97 14.23
C GLU A 385 -17.21 -21.88 13.60
N GLN A 386 -17.16 -20.75 14.31
CA GLN A 386 -16.23 -19.61 14.22
C GLN A 386 -16.61 -18.45 13.29
N PRO A 387 -16.80 -17.25 13.87
CA PRO A 387 -16.09 -16.08 13.40
C PRO A 387 -14.86 -15.90 14.28
N ALA A 388 -13.71 -16.42 13.84
CA ALA A 388 -12.43 -15.90 14.32
C ALA A 388 -12.19 -14.55 13.63
N MET A 389 -11.57 -13.60 14.33
CA MET A 389 -10.97 -12.43 13.71
C MET A 389 -10.02 -12.89 12.60
N ARG A 390 -10.05 -12.25 11.43
CA ARG A 390 -9.17 -12.56 10.29
C ARG A 390 -8.19 -11.42 10.08
N ALA A 391 -6.98 -11.76 9.64
CA ALA A 391 -5.96 -10.79 9.29
C ALA A 391 -5.50 -10.98 7.84
N TYR A 392 -5.28 -9.87 7.15
CA TYR A 392 -4.84 -9.85 5.76
C TYR A 392 -3.72 -8.83 5.59
N VAL A 393 -2.80 -9.11 4.68
CA VAL A 393 -1.75 -8.18 4.29
C VAL A 393 -1.83 -7.87 2.79
N SER A 394 -1.59 -6.62 2.44
CA SER A 394 -1.30 -6.19 1.07
C SER A 394 0.11 -5.61 0.99
N LEU A 395 0.83 -5.99 -0.08
CA LEU A 395 2.21 -5.59 -0.38
C LEU A 395 2.32 -4.60 -1.55
N ASP A 396 1.17 -4.26 -2.13
CA ASP A 396 1.00 -3.50 -3.37
C ASP A 396 -0.12 -2.46 -3.21
N TYR A 397 -0.16 -1.82 -2.04
CA TYR A 397 -1.03 -0.68 -1.73
C TYR A 397 -2.54 -0.98 -1.87
N GLY A 398 -2.94 -2.22 -1.58
CA GLY A 398 -4.34 -2.65 -1.52
C GLY A 398 -4.84 -3.35 -2.78
N ALA A 399 -4.00 -3.60 -3.79
CA ALA A 399 -4.44 -4.26 -5.03
C ALA A 399 -4.61 -5.78 -4.85
N ILE A 400 -3.65 -6.44 -4.19
CA ILE A 400 -3.66 -7.87 -3.88
C ILE A 400 -3.61 -8.06 -2.36
N TRP A 401 -4.43 -8.99 -1.87
CA TRP A 401 -4.52 -9.32 -0.45
C TRP A 401 -4.24 -10.79 -0.19
N GLN A 402 -3.42 -11.04 0.82
CA GLN A 402 -3.05 -12.37 1.31
C GLN A 402 -3.58 -12.53 2.73
N GLN A 403 -4.24 -13.65 3.02
CA GLN A 403 -4.65 -13.97 4.38
C GLN A 403 -3.43 -14.41 5.19
N LEU A 404 -3.30 -13.88 6.40
CA LEU A 404 -2.29 -14.26 7.39
C LEU A 404 -2.84 -15.32 8.35
N THR A 405 -1.94 -16.03 9.02
CA THR A 405 -2.32 -16.91 10.14
C THR A 405 -2.63 -16.06 11.36
N GLU A 406 -3.84 -16.17 11.90
CA GLU A 406 -4.32 -15.33 13.00
C GLU A 406 -3.42 -15.45 14.25
N GLU A 407 -2.93 -16.66 14.52
CA GLU A 407 -2.01 -16.97 15.63
C GLU A 407 -0.68 -16.22 15.55
N SER A 408 -0.21 -15.84 14.36
CA SER A 408 1.02 -15.07 14.24
C SER A 408 0.79 -13.57 14.45
N ILE A 409 -0.40 -13.06 14.15
CA ILE A 409 -0.65 -11.62 14.02
C ILE A 409 -1.59 -11.04 15.08
N LEU A 410 -2.38 -11.84 15.80
CA LEU A 410 -3.36 -11.36 16.79
C LEU A 410 -3.14 -11.96 18.18
N PRO A 411 -3.66 -11.34 19.26
CA PRO A 411 -3.79 -11.99 20.56
C PRO A 411 -4.82 -13.13 20.50
N SER A 412 -4.62 -14.19 21.30
CA SER A 412 -5.46 -15.39 21.26
C SER A 412 -6.95 -15.15 21.50
N SER A 413 -7.28 -14.17 22.34
CA SER A 413 -8.66 -13.75 22.61
C SER A 413 -9.42 -13.26 21.36
N TYR A 414 -8.76 -13.01 20.23
CA TYR A 414 -9.41 -12.59 18.99
C TYR A 414 -9.71 -13.75 18.04
N TYR A 415 -9.05 -14.91 18.17
CA TYR A 415 -9.25 -16.03 17.22
C TYR A 415 -9.60 -17.36 17.90
N GLU A 416 -9.61 -17.41 19.23
CA GLU A 416 -10.05 -18.59 19.99
C GLU A 416 -11.51 -18.99 19.67
N LYS A 417 -11.77 -20.29 19.65
CA LYS A 417 -13.10 -20.84 19.35
C LYS A 417 -14.14 -20.34 20.34
N GLY A 418 -15.32 -19.98 19.83
CA GLY A 418 -16.47 -19.54 20.64
C GLY A 418 -16.49 -18.04 20.91
N GLN A 419 -15.44 -17.31 20.54
CA GLN A 419 -15.42 -15.87 20.65
C GLN A 419 -16.48 -15.24 19.74
N LYS A 420 -17.17 -14.22 20.27
CA LYS A 420 -18.11 -13.39 19.52
C LYS A 420 -17.50 -12.02 19.31
N HIS A 421 -17.66 -11.50 18.10
CA HIS A 421 -17.18 -10.19 17.72
C HIS A 421 -18.32 -9.19 17.54
N GLN A 422 -17.99 -7.91 17.67
CA GLN A 422 -18.89 -6.78 17.47
C GLN A 422 -18.13 -5.62 16.82
N GLN A 423 -18.83 -4.51 16.56
CA GLN A 423 -18.18 -3.26 16.18
C GLN A 423 -17.33 -2.72 17.36
N GLY A 424 -16.51 -1.70 17.12
CA GLY A 424 -15.61 -1.15 18.15
C GLY A 424 -14.17 -1.63 18.04
N LEU A 425 -13.82 -2.33 16.95
CA LEU A 425 -12.43 -2.70 16.70
C LEU A 425 -11.59 -1.45 16.39
N ALA A 426 -10.44 -1.34 17.06
CA ALA A 426 -9.42 -0.34 16.78
C ALA A 426 -8.05 -1.01 16.60
N LEU A 427 -7.34 -0.60 15.56
CA LEU A 427 -5.97 -1.03 15.25
C LEU A 427 -5.16 0.19 14.80
N TYR A 428 -4.03 0.48 15.46
CA TYR A 428 -3.15 1.60 15.14
C TYR A 428 -1.67 1.23 15.35
N ARG A 429 -0.79 2.02 14.74
CA ARG A 429 0.66 1.87 14.81
C ARG A 429 1.25 3.01 15.63
N GLY A 430 2.05 2.70 16.64
CA GLY A 430 2.87 3.65 17.38
C GLY A 430 4.10 4.11 16.60
N ASP A 431 4.59 5.30 16.92
CA ASP A 431 5.89 5.80 16.42
C ASP A 431 7.08 4.94 16.86
N ASP A 432 6.90 4.20 17.96
CA ASP A 432 7.84 3.20 18.46
C ASP A 432 7.86 1.89 17.64
N GLY A 433 7.06 1.82 16.57
CA GLY A 433 6.94 0.66 15.69
C GLY A 433 6.09 -0.47 16.27
N ARG A 434 5.45 -0.29 17.43
CA ARG A 434 4.51 -1.25 18.01
C ARG A 434 3.13 -1.10 17.36
N VAL A 435 2.37 -2.18 17.39
CA VAL A 435 0.97 -2.20 16.94
C VAL A 435 0.06 -2.30 18.15
N TYR A 436 -1.02 -1.54 18.16
CA TYR A 436 -1.97 -1.48 19.26
C TYR A 436 -3.34 -1.94 18.79
N LEU A 437 -4.00 -2.74 19.62
CA LEU A 437 -5.27 -3.39 19.29
C LEU A 437 -6.21 -3.37 20.50
N PHE A 438 -7.45 -2.95 20.30
CA PHE A 438 -8.50 -3.07 21.31
C PHE A 438 -9.90 -3.18 20.69
N GLY A 439 -10.88 -3.54 21.53
CA GLY A 439 -12.29 -3.61 21.16
C GLY A 439 -12.63 -4.76 20.21
N GLY A 440 -13.82 -4.72 19.60
CA GLY A 440 -14.26 -5.74 18.63
C GLY A 440 -14.59 -7.12 19.22
N ILE A 441 -14.57 -7.28 20.55
CA ILE A 441 -14.88 -8.50 21.29
C ILE A 441 -16.18 -8.26 22.07
N LYS A 442 -17.23 -9.04 21.78
CA LYS A 442 -18.53 -8.90 22.43
C LYS A 442 -18.48 -9.43 23.86
N GLY A 443 -18.90 -8.61 24.83
CA GLY A 443 -18.84 -8.93 26.27
C GLY A 443 -17.41 -9.02 26.83
N GLY A 444 -16.42 -8.51 26.08
CA GLY A 444 -15.02 -8.44 26.53
C GLY A 444 -14.76 -7.31 27.52
N ALA A 445 -13.64 -7.38 28.23
CA ALA A 445 -13.12 -6.26 29.01
C ALA A 445 -12.43 -5.24 28.08
N PRO A 446 -12.39 -3.94 28.44
CA PRO A 446 -11.70 -2.89 27.67
C PRO A 446 -10.17 -3.06 27.79
N THR A 447 -9.65 -4.09 27.15
CA THR A 447 -8.24 -4.49 27.18
C THR A 447 -7.52 -3.86 26.00
N LEU A 448 -6.46 -3.11 26.28
CA LEU A 448 -5.52 -2.66 25.28
C LEU A 448 -4.38 -3.67 25.13
N TRP A 449 -4.16 -4.12 23.91
CA TRP A 449 -3.08 -5.04 23.54
C TRP A 449 -1.96 -4.30 22.81
N ILE A 450 -0.73 -4.67 23.11
CA ILE A 450 0.49 -4.13 22.52
C ILE A 450 1.22 -5.26 21.82
N GLY A 451 1.31 -5.18 20.50
CA GLY A 451 1.99 -6.10 19.62
C GLY A 451 3.36 -5.55 19.26
N GLN A 452 4.41 -6.24 19.67
CA GLN A 452 5.75 -5.97 19.18
C GLN A 452 5.97 -6.80 17.90
N PRO A 453 6.15 -6.17 16.73
CA PRO A 453 6.48 -6.92 15.53
C PRO A 453 7.84 -7.57 15.73
N ILE A 454 7.94 -8.86 15.40
CA ILE A 454 9.21 -9.57 15.45
C ILE A 454 9.99 -9.24 14.16
N ARG A 455 10.54 -8.02 14.09
CA ARG A 455 11.42 -7.60 12.99
C ARG A 455 12.82 -8.16 13.16
N PHE A 456 13.54 -8.28 12.04
CA PHE A 456 14.97 -8.59 12.03
C PHE A 456 15.74 -7.51 12.81
N GLN A 457 16.70 -7.94 13.63
CA GLN A 457 17.84 -7.11 14.02
C GLN A 457 18.95 -7.27 12.97
#